data_AF-A0A4Y7RQF4-F1
#
_entry.id   AF-A0A4Y7RQF4-F1
#
_cell.length_a   1.000
_cell.length_b   1.000
_cell.length_c   1.000
_cell.angle_alpha   90.00
_cell.angle_beta   90.00
_cell.angle_gamma   90.00
#
_symmetry.space_group_name_H-M   'P 1'
#
loop_
_entity.id
_entity.type
_entity.pdbx_description
1 polymer ?
#
loop_
_entity_poly.entity_id
_entity_poly.type
_entity_poly.pdbx_seq_one_letter_code
_entity_poly.pdbx_strand_id
1 'polypeptide(L)'
;MPEQMDPIKAARLLERWISFYGMDDKDAWPREDYPFVKQSCEAMRLAIELLRGNKASADVDVKRAAAQLGKWPKVHSMDDPEYWESEDFPFVQNTLEAIRFAASFLREMQASRSS
;
A
#
# COMPACT_ATOMS: atom_id res chain seq x y z
N MET A 1 -10.40 -2.18 -22.67
CA MET A 1 -9.66 -1.12 -21.96
C MET A 1 -9.41 -1.63 -20.56
N PRO A 2 -8.15 -1.70 -20.06
CA PRO A 2 -7.94 -1.98 -18.65
C PRO A 2 -8.67 -0.89 -17.84
N GLU A 3 -9.50 -1.30 -16.88
CA GLU A 3 -10.17 -0.37 -15.98
C GLU A 3 -9.12 0.46 -15.25
N GLN A 4 -9.18 1.78 -15.42
CA GLN A 4 -8.32 2.73 -14.73
C GLN A 4 -8.46 2.55 -13.21
N MET A 5 -7.33 2.58 -12.48
CA MET A 5 -7.32 2.50 -11.02
C MET A 5 -8.06 3.70 -10.42
N ASP A 6 -8.97 3.42 -9.49
CA ASP A 6 -9.74 4.42 -8.73
C ASP A 6 -9.55 4.23 -7.20
N PRO A 7 -9.92 5.22 -6.37
CA PRO A 7 -9.70 5.13 -4.92
C PRO A 7 -10.40 3.94 -4.23
N ILE A 8 -11.60 3.55 -4.68
CA ILE A 8 -12.36 2.44 -4.09
C ILE A 8 -11.68 1.11 -4.45
N LYS A 9 -11.28 0.95 -5.72
CA LYS A 9 -10.56 -0.23 -6.19
C LYS A 9 -9.21 -0.37 -5.50
N ALA A 10 -8.45 0.73 -5.39
CA ALA A 10 -7.17 0.74 -4.70
C ALA A 10 -7.30 0.36 -3.22
N ALA A 11 -8.26 0.93 -2.50
CA ALA A 11 -8.50 0.59 -1.09
C ALA A 11 -8.82 -0.91 -0.90
N ARG A 12 -9.67 -1.50 -1.75
CA ARG A 12 -10.01 -2.94 -1.70
C ARG A 12 -8.80 -3.83 -1.97
N LEU A 13 -7.93 -3.44 -2.90
CA LEU A 13 -6.71 -4.20 -3.22
C LEU A 13 -5.71 -4.14 -2.06
N LEU A 14 -5.54 -2.98 -1.43
CA LEU A 14 -4.68 -2.84 -0.23
C LEU A 14 -5.19 -3.71 0.94
N GLU A 15 -6.51 -3.76 1.17
CA GLU A 15 -7.08 -4.64 2.20
C GLU A 15 -6.82 -6.12 1.91
N ARG A 16 -7.05 -6.56 0.67
CA ARG A 16 -6.74 -7.95 0.27
C ARG A 16 -5.25 -8.24 0.39
N TRP A 17 -4.39 -7.30 0.06
CA TRP A 17 -2.95 -7.45 0.19
C TRP A 17 -2.49 -7.66 1.63
N ILE A 18 -2.99 -6.84 2.56
CA ILE A 18 -2.68 -6.97 4.00
C ILE A 18 -2.98 -8.39 4.47
N SER A 19 -4.14 -8.94 4.07
CA SER A 19 -4.53 -10.31 4.41
C SER A 19 -3.72 -11.37 3.67
N PHE A 20 -3.53 -11.22 2.36
CA PHE A 20 -2.79 -12.16 1.52
C PHE A 20 -1.34 -12.32 1.99
N TYR A 21 -0.70 -11.19 2.31
CA TYR A 21 0.70 -11.13 2.70
C TYR A 21 0.92 -11.31 4.21
N GLY A 22 -0.15 -11.60 4.98
CA GLY A 22 -0.05 -11.86 6.42
C GLY A 22 0.56 -10.71 7.23
N MET A 23 0.32 -9.45 6.83
CA MET A 23 1.03 -8.31 7.42
C MET A 23 0.69 -8.04 8.90
N ASP A 24 -0.44 -8.58 9.38
CA ASP A 24 -0.85 -8.51 10.78
C ASP A 24 -0.40 -9.70 11.63
N ASP A 25 0.10 -10.75 11.00
CA ASP A 25 0.55 -11.95 11.69
C ASP A 25 2.03 -11.82 12.02
N LYS A 26 2.34 -11.38 13.24
CA LYS A 26 3.72 -11.24 13.73
C LYS A 26 4.53 -12.54 13.61
N ASP A 27 3.87 -13.70 13.65
CA ASP A 27 4.53 -15.00 13.67
C ASP A 27 4.79 -15.51 12.25
N ALA A 28 4.21 -14.86 11.23
CA ALA A 28 4.50 -15.08 9.81
C ALA A 28 5.78 -14.37 9.33
N TRP A 29 6.44 -13.58 10.19
CA TRP A 29 7.58 -12.74 9.83
C TRP A 29 8.81 -12.99 10.70
N PRO A 30 10.03 -12.90 10.13
CA PRO A 30 11.23 -12.78 10.91
C PRO A 30 11.14 -11.59 11.86
N ARG A 31 11.66 -11.76 13.09
CA ARG A 31 11.52 -10.76 14.15
C ARG A 31 12.15 -9.42 13.79
N GLU A 32 13.24 -9.45 13.02
CA GLU A 32 13.97 -8.31 12.50
C GLU A 32 13.20 -7.54 11.42
N ASP A 33 12.38 -8.25 10.62
CA ASP A 33 11.64 -7.68 9.48
C ASP A 33 10.26 -7.17 9.89
N TYR A 34 9.64 -7.83 10.88
CA TYR A 34 8.28 -7.50 11.31
C TYR A 34 8.06 -6.02 11.67
N PRO A 35 8.99 -5.29 12.30
CA PRO A 35 8.82 -3.85 12.54
C PRO A 35 8.60 -3.04 11.25
N PHE A 36 9.27 -3.39 10.16
CA PHE A 36 9.08 -2.74 8.86
C PHE A 36 7.73 -3.13 8.23
N VAL A 37 7.36 -4.41 8.32
CA VAL A 37 6.08 -4.91 7.82
C VAL A 37 4.91 -4.25 8.54
N LYS A 38 4.98 -4.17 9.87
CA LYS A 38 3.98 -3.50 10.69
C LYS A 38 3.81 -2.02 10.32
N GLN A 39 4.91 -1.28 10.18
CA GLN A 39 4.87 0.13 9.74
C GLN A 39 4.25 0.28 8.34
N SER A 40 4.51 -0.68 7.45
CA SER A 40 3.92 -0.69 6.11
C SER A 40 2.42 -1.02 6.15
N CYS A 41 2.01 -1.93 7.03
CA CYS A 41 0.60 -2.26 7.27
C CYS A 41 -0.17 -1.02 7.76
N GLU A 42 0.39 -0.31 8.74
CA GLU A 42 -0.17 0.94 9.27
C GLU A 42 -0.28 2.02 8.17
N ALA A 43 0.74 2.15 7.33
CA ALA A 43 0.70 3.06 6.18
C ALA A 43 -0.38 2.70 5.15
N MET A 44 -0.56 1.40 4.86
CA MET A 44 -1.62 0.93 3.97
C MET A 44 -3.00 1.16 4.55
N ARG A 45 -3.20 0.93 5.85
CA ARG A 45 -4.46 1.23 6.56
C ARG A 45 -4.81 2.70 6.51
N LEU A 46 -3.85 3.57 6.79
CA LEU A 46 -4.06 5.02 6.66
C LEU A 46 -4.46 5.40 5.23
N ALA A 47 -3.79 4.82 4.22
CA ALA A 47 -4.15 5.06 2.83
C ALA A 47 -5.55 4.56 2.50
N ILE A 48 -5.97 3.39 2.99
CA ILE A 48 -7.33 2.86 2.82
C ILE A 48 -8.37 3.84 3.38
N GLU A 49 -8.17 4.37 4.58
CA GLU A 49 -9.08 5.34 5.19
C GLU A 49 -9.19 6.63 4.36
N LEU A 50 -8.06 7.16 3.92
CA LEU A 50 -7.98 8.40 3.14
C LEU A 50 -8.59 8.24 1.73
N LEU A 51 -8.33 7.10 1.07
CA LEU A 51 -8.94 6.75 -0.23
C LEU A 51 -10.45 6.59 -0.14
N ARG A 52 -10.98 6.19 1.03
CA ARG A 52 -12.41 6.14 1.33
C ARG A 52 -13.03 7.49 1.70
N GLY A 53 -12.22 8.55 1.71
CA GLY A 53 -12.68 9.91 1.97
C GLY A 53 -12.64 10.32 3.44
N ASN A 54 -12.06 9.51 4.34
CA ASN A 54 -11.76 9.99 5.69
C ASN A 54 -10.64 11.04 5.57
N LYS A 55 -10.88 12.28 6.00
CA LYS A 55 -9.89 13.37 5.89
C LYS A 55 -9.12 13.63 7.19
N ALA A 56 -9.48 12.93 8.27
CA ALA A 56 -8.90 13.14 9.60
C ALA A 56 -7.55 12.42 9.71
N SER A 57 -6.47 13.07 9.28
CA SER A 57 -5.10 12.59 9.47
C SER A 57 -4.12 13.75 9.49
N ALA A 58 -3.12 13.68 10.37
CA ALA A 58 -2.06 14.69 10.45
C ALA A 58 -1.15 14.61 9.22
N ASP A 59 -0.70 15.76 8.71
CA ASP A 59 0.11 15.80 7.49
C ASP A 59 1.42 15.03 7.62
N VAL A 60 2.02 15.00 8.81
CA VAL A 60 3.22 14.19 9.08
C VAL A 60 2.98 12.69 8.86
N ASP A 61 1.81 12.18 9.23
CA ASP A 61 1.45 10.76 9.10
C ASP A 61 1.18 10.41 7.64
N VAL A 62 0.47 11.30 6.93
CA VAL A 62 0.27 11.19 5.47
C VAL A 62 1.62 11.13 4.75
N LYS A 63 2.62 11.91 5.19
CA LYS A 63 3.95 11.99 4.55
C LYS A 63 4.69 10.67 4.72
N ARG A 64 4.67 10.17 5.95
CA ARG A 64 5.31 8.92 6.34
C ARG A 64 4.68 7.75 5.59
N ALA A 65 3.35 7.69 5.52
CA ALA A 65 2.65 6.66 4.77
C ALA A 65 2.96 6.69 3.27
N ALA A 66 2.95 7.87 2.64
CA ALA A 66 3.31 8.01 1.23
C ALA A 66 4.75 7.58 0.92
N ALA A 67 5.68 7.83 1.84
CA ALA A 67 7.06 7.38 1.74
C ALA A 67 7.17 5.86 1.93
N GLN A 68 6.45 5.29 2.89
CA GLN A 68 6.46 3.86 3.19
C GLN A 68 5.89 3.04 2.03
N LEU A 69 4.73 3.44 1.50
CA LEU A 69 4.12 2.83 0.31
C LEU A 69 5.01 2.93 -0.93
N GLY A 70 5.80 4.00 -1.05
CA GLY A 70 6.76 4.15 -2.16
C GLY A 70 7.94 3.18 -2.10
N LYS A 71 8.30 2.70 -0.92
CA LYS A 71 9.41 1.74 -0.72
C LYS A 71 8.95 0.30 -0.85
N TRP A 72 7.74 0.00 -0.37
CA TRP A 72 7.22 -1.37 -0.24
C TRP A 72 7.38 -2.24 -1.50
N PRO A 73 6.95 -1.80 -2.71
CA PRO A 73 7.09 -2.62 -3.91
C PRO A 73 8.50 -3.10 -4.22
N LYS A 74 9.51 -2.26 -3.94
CA LYS A 74 10.92 -2.55 -4.23
C LYS A 74 11.52 -3.51 -3.20
N VAL A 75 11.11 -3.38 -1.94
CA VAL A 75 11.60 -4.24 -0.86
C VAL A 75 11.07 -5.66 -1.00
N HIS A 76 9.84 -5.81 -1.51
CA HIS A 76 9.15 -7.09 -1.64
C HIS A 76 9.03 -7.57 -3.10
N SER A 77 9.87 -7.07 -4.01
CA SER A 77 9.98 -7.51 -5.41
C SER A 77 8.62 -7.68 -6.13
N MET A 78 7.68 -6.76 -5.92
CA MET A 78 6.31 -6.90 -6.47
C MET A 78 6.25 -6.80 -8.00
N ASP A 79 7.28 -6.25 -8.64
CA ASP A 79 7.42 -6.11 -10.08
C ASP A 79 8.19 -7.25 -10.75
N ASP A 80 8.74 -8.18 -9.98
CA ASP A 80 9.53 -9.30 -10.50
C ASP A 80 8.70 -10.60 -10.54
N PRO A 81 8.30 -11.10 -11.72
CA PRO A 81 7.51 -12.33 -11.84
C PRO A 81 8.24 -13.58 -11.33
N GLU A 82 9.58 -13.57 -11.21
CA GLU A 82 10.32 -14.73 -10.68
C GLU A 82 10.14 -14.91 -9.16
N TYR A 83 9.67 -13.88 -8.45
CA TYR A 83 9.40 -13.92 -7.02
C TYR A 83 7.98 -14.38 -6.66
N TRP A 84 7.12 -14.59 -7.66
CA TRP A 84 5.70 -14.87 -7.45
C TRP A 84 5.25 -16.10 -8.21
N GLU A 85 4.33 -16.84 -7.60
CA GLU A 85 3.62 -17.90 -8.30
C GLU A 85 2.83 -17.32 -9.48
N SER A 86 2.84 -18.04 -10.60
CA SER A 86 2.20 -17.57 -11.84
C SER A 86 0.69 -17.29 -11.68
N GLU A 87 0.04 -17.98 -10.73
CA GLU A 87 -1.38 -17.81 -10.40
C GLU A 87 -1.64 -16.53 -9.58
N ASP A 88 -0.68 -16.12 -8.74
CA ASP A 88 -0.79 -14.96 -7.86
C ASP A 88 -0.28 -13.68 -8.53
N PHE A 89 0.65 -13.78 -9.47
CA PHE A 89 1.29 -12.63 -10.11
C PHE A 89 0.29 -11.60 -10.70
N PRO A 90 -0.84 -12.00 -11.33
CA PRO A 90 -1.86 -11.04 -11.74
C PRO A 90 -2.45 -10.22 -10.58
N PHE A 91 -2.66 -10.83 -9.41
CA PHE A 91 -3.13 -10.13 -8.22
C PHE A 91 -2.04 -9.19 -7.67
N VAL A 92 -0.78 -9.64 -7.65
CA VAL A 92 0.37 -8.85 -7.23
C VAL A 92 0.53 -7.60 -8.10
N GLN A 93 0.41 -7.72 -9.43
CA GLN A 93 0.48 -6.58 -10.35
C GLN A 93 -0.65 -5.56 -10.13
N ASN A 94 -1.90 -6.03 -9.95
CA ASN A 94 -3.00 -5.13 -9.60
C ASN A 94 -2.76 -4.42 -8.26
N THR A 95 -2.19 -5.12 -7.28
CA THR A 95 -1.86 -4.54 -5.98
C THR A 95 -0.71 -3.54 -6.09
N LEU A 96 0.30 -3.82 -6.91
CA LEU A 96 1.39 -2.90 -7.20
C LEU A 96 0.86 -1.57 -7.76
N GLU A 97 -0.08 -1.64 -8.71
CA GLU A 97 -0.77 -0.45 -9.23
C GLU A 97 -1.53 0.29 -8.13
N ALA A 98 -2.23 -0.42 -7.25
CA ALA A 98 -2.97 0.17 -6.13
C ALA A 98 -2.05 0.88 -5.12
N ILE A 99 -0.90 0.29 -4.79
CA ILE A 99 0.11 0.88 -3.91
C ILE A 99 0.70 2.14 -4.54
N ARG A 100 1.04 2.10 -5.82
CA ARG A 100 1.55 3.26 -6.57
C ARG A 100 0.51 4.37 -6.62
N PHE A 101 -0.75 4.04 -6.91
CA PHE A 101 -1.87 4.97 -6.92
C PHE A 101 -2.04 5.62 -5.54
N ALA A 102 -2.12 4.82 -4.48
CA ALA A 102 -2.26 5.29 -3.10
C ALA A 102 -1.11 6.23 -2.71
N ALA A 103 0.14 5.84 -2.99
CA ALA A 103 1.30 6.67 -2.69
C ALA A 103 1.25 8.04 -3.40
N SER A 104 0.81 8.09 -4.66
CA SER A 104 0.63 9.35 -5.39
C SER A 104 -0.52 10.18 -4.83
N PHE A 105 -1.68 9.56 -4.57
CA PHE A 105 -2.84 10.20 -3.97
C PHE A 105 -2.50 10.91 -2.64
N LEU A 106 -1.74 10.24 -1.76
CA LEU A 106 -1.31 10.84 -0.50
C LEU A 106 -0.38 12.05 -0.69
N ARG A 107 0.49 12.03 -1.69
CA ARG A 107 1.38 13.16 -2.01
C ARG A 107 0.61 14.34 -2.58
N GLU A 108 -0.35 14.09 -3.45
CA GLU A 108 -1.24 15.13 -4.01
C GLU A 108 -2.09 15.77 -2.91
N MET A 109 -2.67 14.96 -2.02
CA MET A 109 -3.43 15.46 -0.88
C MET A 109 -2.61 16.40 0.01
N GLN A 110 -1.31 16.11 0.21
CA GLN A 110 -0.42 17.02 0.94
C GLN A 110 -0.17 18.33 0.22
N ALA A 111 0.11 18.27 -1.08
CA ALA A 111 0.35 19.46 -1.88
C ALA A 111 -0.87 20.40 -1.83
N SER A 112 -2.08 19.85 -1.89
CA SER A 112 -3.32 20.61 -1.78
C SER A 112 -3.59 21.21 -0.39
N ARG A 113 -3.08 20.60 0.69
CA ARG A 113 -3.22 21.13 2.07
C ARG A 113 -2.20 22.21 2.41
N SER A 114 -1.08 22.21 1.71
CA SER A 114 0.03 23.18 1.91
C SER A 114 -0.10 24.42 1.02
N SER A 115 -1.12 24.48 0.16
CA SER A 115 -1.45 25.61 -0.73
C SER A 115 -2.54 26.47 -0.11
#